data_AF-A0A1D2VFU8-F1
#
_entry.id   AF-A0A1D2VFU8-F1
#
_cell.length_a   1.000
_cell.length_b   1.000
_cell.length_c   1.000
_cell.angle_alpha   90.00
_cell.angle_beta   90.00
_cell.angle_gamma   90.00
#
_symmetry.space_group_name_H-M   'P 1'
#
loop_
_entity.id
_entity.type
_entity.pdbx_description
1 polymer ?
#
loop_
_entity_poly.entity_id
_entity_poly.type
_entity_poly.pdbx_seq_one_letter_code
_entity_poly.pdbx_strand_id
1 'polypeptide(L)'
;SSSSEKSYRKSITITKNDEKKLKIRTLNDLNDPILSAVHEDQPFEQAIDNFKNIDTLKLSLDRLAAEGNLKDVFGNIITKPDISNPTRSRNERPLDTIKGFEYSIYGDPYIKENLETPLYGWNVRPTF
;
A
#
# COMPACT_ATOMS: atom_id res chain seq x y z
N SER A 1 -14.04 -32.26 56.56
CA SER A 1 -13.93 -32.19 55.08
C SER A 1 -12.79 -31.24 54.76
N SER A 2 -11.68 -31.73 54.18
CA SER A 2 -11.36 -31.67 52.74
C SER A 2 -11.14 -30.21 52.27
N SER A 3 -10.00 -29.75 51.74
CA SER A 3 -8.93 -30.40 50.98
C SER A 3 -7.63 -29.59 51.07
N SER A 4 -6.50 -30.28 51.01
CA SER A 4 -5.15 -29.73 50.93
C SER A 4 -4.75 -29.43 49.48
N GLU A 5 -4.46 -28.17 49.15
CA GLU A 5 -3.70 -27.82 47.94
C GLU A 5 -2.35 -27.22 48.33
N LYS A 6 -1.35 -28.09 48.47
CA LYS A 6 0.06 -27.68 48.61
C LYS A 6 0.55 -27.21 47.24
N SER A 7 0.54 -25.89 47.02
CA SER A 7 1.16 -25.26 45.86
C SER A 7 2.69 -25.41 45.92
N TYR A 8 3.21 -26.37 45.15
CA TYR A 8 4.65 -26.61 44.99
C TYR A 8 5.24 -25.50 44.10
N ARG A 9 5.57 -24.33 44.67
CA ARG A 9 6.40 -23.33 43.97
C ARG A 9 7.84 -23.81 43.97
N LYS A 10 8.23 -24.50 42.88
CA LYS A 10 9.62 -24.84 42.59
C LYS A 10 10.41 -23.53 42.49
N SER A 11 11.18 -23.20 43.51
CA SER A 11 12.08 -22.04 43.49
C SER A 11 13.15 -22.32 42.45
N ILE A 12 13.00 -21.75 41.26
CA ILE A 12 14.00 -21.85 40.20
C ILE A 12 15.18 -20.98 40.65
N THR A 13 16.23 -21.61 41.16
CA THR A 13 17.50 -20.96 41.45
C THR A 13 18.23 -20.71 40.14
N ILE A 14 18.12 -19.48 39.65
CA ILE A 14 18.83 -19.04 38.45
C ILE A 14 20.32 -18.92 38.83
N THR A 15 21.19 -19.61 38.10
CA THR A 15 22.62 -19.48 38.37
C THR A 15 23.12 -18.10 37.93
N LYS A 16 24.20 -17.60 38.56
CA LYS A 16 24.80 -16.30 38.17
C LYS A 16 25.20 -16.24 36.69
N ASN A 17 25.46 -17.39 36.06
CA ASN A 17 25.74 -17.47 34.63
C ASN A 17 24.47 -17.32 33.78
N ASP A 18 23.34 -17.87 34.24
CA ASP A 18 22.05 -17.73 33.55
C ASP A 18 21.51 -16.30 33.65
N GLU A 19 21.65 -15.64 34.81
CA GLU A 19 21.30 -14.21 34.96
C GLU A 19 22.11 -13.31 34.02
N LYS A 20 23.42 -13.61 33.85
CA LYS A 20 24.27 -12.88 32.91
C LYS A 20 23.81 -13.09 31.46
N LYS A 21 23.48 -14.32 31.06
CA LYS A 21 22.94 -14.62 29.72
C LYS A 21 21.60 -13.94 29.45
N LEU A 22 20.74 -13.80 30.48
CA LEU A 22 19.47 -13.08 30.37
C LEU A 22 19.66 -11.56 30.26
N LYS A 23 20.60 -10.99 31.03
CA LYS A 23 20.95 -9.56 30.95
C LYS A 23 21.62 -9.17 29.63
N ILE A 24 22.45 -10.04 29.06
CA ILE A 24 23.10 -9.80 27.76
C ILE A 24 22.04 -9.74 26.64
N ARG A 25 20.99 -10.55 26.73
CA ARG A 25 19.87 -10.56 25.77
C ARG A 25 18.95 -9.34 25.82
N THR A 26 18.97 -8.56 26.90
CA THR A 26 18.00 -7.46 27.11
C THR A 26 18.53 -6.07 26.80
N LEU A 27 19.84 -5.87 26.71
CA LEU A 27 20.42 -4.51 26.64
C LEU A 27 21.33 -4.24 25.43
N ASN A 28 21.90 -5.27 24.79
CA ASN A 28 22.89 -5.06 23.72
C ASN A 28 22.56 -5.72 22.37
N ASP A 29 21.47 -6.46 22.24
CA ASP A 29 21.14 -7.22 21.02
C ASP A 29 19.89 -6.68 20.31
N LEU A 30 19.84 -5.35 20.15
CA LEU A 30 18.91 -4.68 19.22
C LEU A 30 19.18 -5.02 17.74
N ASN A 31 20.11 -5.95 17.50
CA ASN A 31 20.55 -6.43 16.19
C ASN A 31 20.56 -7.97 16.13
N ASP A 32 19.76 -8.64 16.96
CA ASP A 32 19.56 -10.09 16.85
C ASP A 32 18.78 -10.37 15.54
N PRO A 33 19.34 -11.10 14.56
CA PRO A 33 18.66 -11.42 13.30
C PRO A 33 17.36 -12.19 13.52
N ILE A 34 17.15 -12.77 14.70
CA ILE A 34 15.89 -13.42 15.10
C ILE A 34 14.79 -12.39 15.40
N LEU A 35 15.13 -11.20 15.90
CA LEU A 35 14.19 -10.10 16.16
C LEU A 35 13.85 -9.31 14.89
N SER A 36 14.78 -9.18 13.94
CA SER A 36 14.50 -8.54 12.64
C SER A 36 13.74 -9.45 11.66
N ALA A 37 13.85 -10.78 11.81
CA ALA A 37 13.21 -11.75 10.93
C ALA A 37 11.68 -11.90 11.12
N VAL A 38 11.07 -11.22 12.09
CA VAL A 38 9.62 -11.33 12.39
C VAL A 38 8.84 -10.06 12.04
N HIS A 39 9.51 -9.06 11.48
CA HIS A 39 8.86 -7.83 11.02
C HIS A 39 8.86 -7.81 9.49
N GLU A 40 8.05 -8.68 8.88
CA GLU A 40 7.60 -8.42 7.51
C GLU A 40 6.59 -7.27 7.60
N ASP A 41 7.05 -6.07 7.25
CA ASP A 41 6.21 -4.87 7.23
C ASP A 41 4.90 -5.15 6.49
N GLN A 42 3.82 -4.54 6.97
CA GLN A 42 2.53 -4.75 6.34
C GLN A 42 2.59 -4.27 4.88
N PRO A 43 1.80 -4.84 3.96
CA PRO A 43 1.86 -4.46 2.54
C PRO A 43 1.72 -2.96 2.29
N PHE A 44 0.97 -2.25 3.14
CA PHE A 44 0.82 -0.79 3.03
C PHE A 44 2.07 -0.02 3.47
N GLU A 45 2.85 -0.54 4.42
CA GLU A 45 4.08 0.09 4.92
C GLU A 45 5.19 0.02 3.85
N GLN A 46 5.32 -1.12 3.17
CA GLN A 46 6.23 -1.26 2.02
C GLN A 46 5.88 -0.29 0.88
N ALA A 47 4.58 -0.01 0.66
CA ALA A 47 4.16 0.96 -0.34
C ALA A 47 4.58 2.40 0.01
N ILE A 48 4.57 2.78 1.29
CA ILE A 48 5.03 4.10 1.76
C ILE A 48 6.52 4.32 1.47
N ASP A 49 7.34 3.29 1.57
CA ASP A 49 8.76 3.39 1.21
C ASP A 49 8.98 3.64 -0.29
N ASN A 50 8.12 3.09 -1.15
CA ASN A 50 8.11 3.42 -2.57
C ASN A 50 7.70 4.89 -2.79
N PHE A 51 6.74 5.40 -1.99
CA PHE A 51 6.39 6.83 -1.98
C PHE A 51 7.51 7.75 -1.49
N LYS A 52 8.61 7.28 -0.90
CA LYS A 52 9.77 8.15 -0.59
C LYS A 52 10.57 8.52 -1.85
N ASN A 53 10.39 7.75 -2.93
CA ASN A 53 11.08 7.91 -4.21
C ASN A 53 10.17 8.50 -5.30
N ILE A 54 9.27 9.44 -4.93
CA ILE A 54 8.26 10.06 -5.82
C ILE A 54 8.88 10.57 -7.13
N ASP A 55 10.04 11.22 -7.06
CA ASP A 55 10.67 11.80 -8.26
C ASP A 55 11.09 10.74 -9.27
N THR A 56 11.60 9.59 -8.80
CA THR A 56 11.95 8.47 -9.67
C THR A 56 10.72 7.77 -10.24
N LEU A 57 9.65 7.61 -9.44
CA LEU A 57 8.39 7.04 -9.88
C LEU A 57 7.74 7.91 -10.96
N LYS A 58 7.67 9.21 -10.72
CA LYS A 58 7.14 10.20 -11.67
C LYS A 58 7.91 10.15 -12.99
N LEU A 59 9.25 10.12 -12.94
CA LEU A 59 10.07 10.01 -14.15
C LEU A 59 9.77 8.72 -14.93
N SER A 60 9.57 7.59 -14.25
CA SER A 60 9.22 6.32 -14.90
C SER A 60 7.82 6.36 -15.52
N LEU A 61 6.87 6.99 -14.84
CA LEU A 61 5.48 7.05 -15.24
C LEU A 61 5.28 8.00 -16.43
N ASP A 62 5.96 9.14 -16.41
CA ASP A 62 6.00 10.08 -17.53
C ASP A 62 6.64 9.43 -18.77
N ARG A 63 7.67 8.57 -18.58
CA ARG A 63 8.26 7.80 -19.69
C ARG A 63 7.28 6.78 -20.28
N LEU A 64 6.62 5.99 -19.44
CA LEU A 64 5.61 5.01 -19.88
C LEU A 64 4.41 5.70 -20.58
N ALA A 65 4.02 6.88 -20.10
CA ALA A 65 3.00 7.71 -20.72
C ALA A 65 3.45 8.21 -22.11
N ALA A 66 4.70 8.67 -22.23
CA ALA A 66 5.26 9.14 -23.50
C ALA A 66 5.37 8.03 -24.55
N GLU A 67 5.63 6.80 -24.12
CA GLU A 67 5.63 5.61 -24.99
C GLU A 67 4.22 5.11 -25.35
N GLY A 68 3.17 5.67 -24.74
CA GLY A 68 1.78 5.24 -24.96
C GLY A 68 1.43 3.90 -24.32
N ASN A 69 2.27 3.43 -23.38
CA ASN A 69 2.12 2.14 -22.69
C ASN A 69 1.08 2.20 -21.57
N LEU A 70 0.73 3.39 -21.08
CA LEU A 70 -0.31 3.57 -20.07
C LEU A 70 -1.68 3.75 -20.71
N LYS A 71 -2.60 2.87 -20.32
CA LYS A 71 -3.99 2.87 -20.76
C LYS A 71 -4.92 2.77 -19.56
N ASP A 72 -6.06 3.44 -19.62
CA ASP A 72 -7.11 3.31 -18.61
C ASP A 72 -7.91 2.01 -18.78
N VAL A 73 -8.87 1.77 -17.88
CA VAL A 73 -9.78 0.60 -17.92
C VAL A 73 -10.64 0.52 -19.19
N PHE A 74 -10.75 1.63 -19.94
CA PHE A 74 -11.49 1.72 -21.19
C PHE A 74 -10.57 1.64 -22.42
N GLY A 75 -9.26 1.53 -22.22
CA GLY A 75 -8.25 1.47 -23.28
C GLY A 75 -7.73 2.83 -23.77
N ASN A 76 -8.16 3.94 -23.17
CA ASN A 76 -7.71 5.28 -23.54
C ASN A 76 -6.28 5.50 -23.09
N ILE A 77 -5.47 6.13 -23.94
CA ILE A 77 -4.07 6.43 -23.61
C ILE A 77 -4.00 7.51 -22.52
N ILE A 78 -3.24 7.22 -21.48
CA ILE A 78 -2.99 8.15 -20.37
C ILE A 78 -1.73 8.95 -20.69
N THR A 79 -1.91 10.21 -21.06
CA THR A 79 -0.79 11.12 -21.42
C THR A 79 -0.12 11.72 -20.20
N LYS A 80 -0.87 11.95 -19.12
CA LYS A 80 -0.36 12.50 -17.87
C LYS A 80 -0.89 11.71 -16.69
N PRO A 81 -0.19 10.65 -16.28
CA PRO A 81 -0.68 9.75 -15.25
C PRO A 81 -0.67 10.41 -13.87
N ASP A 82 -1.61 10.01 -13.02
CA ASP A 82 -1.60 10.36 -11.61
C ASP A 82 -0.59 9.46 -10.87
N ILE A 83 0.25 10.06 -10.03
CA ILE A 83 1.27 9.33 -9.26
C ILE A 83 0.62 8.40 -8.23
N SER A 84 -0.49 8.83 -7.62
CA SER A 84 -1.22 8.03 -6.64
C SER A 84 -2.04 6.91 -7.28
N ASN A 85 -2.43 7.12 -8.54
CA ASN A 85 -3.20 6.15 -9.30
C ASN A 85 -2.80 6.16 -10.80
N PRO A 86 -1.76 5.39 -11.16
CA PRO A 86 -1.24 5.34 -12.53
C PRO A 86 -2.21 4.89 -13.62
N THR A 87 -3.32 4.24 -13.23
CA THR A 87 -4.37 3.82 -14.18
C THR A 87 -5.32 4.97 -14.54
N ARG A 88 -5.04 6.18 -14.06
CA ARG A 88 -5.84 7.39 -14.29
C ARG A 88 -4.99 8.54 -14.80
N SER A 89 -5.62 9.38 -15.61
CA SER A 89 -5.05 10.66 -15.99
C SER A 89 -5.23 11.65 -14.85
N ARG A 90 -4.21 12.44 -14.58
CA ARG A 90 -4.22 13.48 -13.54
C ARG A 90 -5.26 14.57 -13.80
N ASN A 91 -5.70 14.73 -15.05
CA ASN A 91 -6.72 15.71 -15.45
C ASN A 91 -8.10 15.06 -15.69
N GLU A 92 -8.34 13.87 -15.13
CA GLU A 92 -9.64 13.20 -15.22
C GLU A 92 -10.76 14.01 -14.57
N ARG A 93 -11.98 13.88 -15.10
CA ARG A 93 -13.17 14.52 -14.53
C ARG A 93 -13.63 13.73 -13.31
N PRO A 94 -13.81 14.36 -12.13
CA PRO A 94 -14.20 13.64 -10.91
C PRO A 94 -15.49 12.81 -11.04
N LEU A 95 -16.46 13.24 -11.87
CA LEU A 95 -17.69 12.47 -12.10
C LEU A 95 -17.44 11.22 -12.95
N ASP A 96 -16.59 11.30 -13.97
CA ASP A 96 -16.22 10.14 -14.78
C ASP A 96 -15.42 9.13 -13.95
N THR A 97 -14.63 9.61 -12.98
CA THR A 97 -13.91 8.78 -12.01
C THR A 97 -14.83 7.93 -11.15
N ILE A 98 -15.89 8.54 -10.61
CA ILE A 98 -16.89 7.86 -9.79
C ILE A 98 -17.66 6.85 -10.67
N LYS A 99 -18.15 7.28 -11.83
CA LYS A 99 -18.83 6.40 -12.80
C LYS A 99 -17.93 5.25 -13.26
N GLY A 100 -16.63 5.47 -13.43
CA GLY A 100 -15.66 4.44 -13.78
C GLY A 100 -15.53 3.37 -12.70
N PHE A 101 -15.57 3.76 -11.42
CA PHE A 101 -15.64 2.80 -10.32
C PHE A 101 -16.97 2.03 -10.32
N GLU A 102 -18.09 2.73 -10.48
CA GLU A 102 -19.41 2.09 -10.57
C GLU A 102 -19.46 1.08 -11.72
N TYR A 103 -18.95 1.44 -12.90
CA TYR A 103 -18.84 0.55 -14.04
C TYR A 103 -17.93 -0.65 -13.75
N SER A 104 -16.81 -0.46 -13.06
CA SER A 104 -15.90 -1.56 -12.71
C SER A 104 -16.51 -2.55 -11.70
N ILE A 105 -17.45 -2.09 -10.88
CA ILE A 105 -18.17 -2.91 -9.90
C ILE A 105 -19.37 -3.62 -10.53
N TYR A 106 -20.20 -2.89 -11.26
CA TYR A 106 -21.50 -3.37 -11.75
C TYR A 106 -21.47 -3.86 -13.20
N GLY A 107 -20.54 -3.36 -14.03
CA GLY A 107 -20.42 -3.70 -15.45
C GLY A 107 -21.53 -3.13 -16.34
N ASP A 108 -22.33 -2.17 -15.88
CA ASP A 108 -23.47 -1.62 -16.62
C ASP A 108 -23.02 -0.74 -17.81
N PRO A 109 -23.33 -1.12 -19.07
CA PRO A 109 -22.97 -0.34 -20.26
C PRO A 109 -23.52 1.09 -20.26
N TYR A 110 -24.67 1.33 -19.63
CA TYR A 110 -25.27 2.66 -19.56
C TYR A 110 -24.34 3.67 -18.86
N ILE A 111 -23.61 3.21 -17.83
CA ILE A 111 -22.64 4.05 -17.12
C ILE A 111 -21.50 4.45 -18.05
N LYS A 112 -21.02 3.51 -18.87
CA LYS A 112 -19.95 3.74 -19.86
C LYS A 112 -20.37 4.74 -20.94
N GLU A 113 -21.61 4.66 -21.43
CA GLU A 113 -22.14 5.58 -22.44
C GLU A 113 -22.27 7.03 -21.92
N ASN A 114 -22.49 7.19 -20.61
CA ASN A 114 -22.62 8.49 -19.95
C ASN A 114 -21.30 9.09 -19.47
N LEU A 115 -20.15 8.54 -19.87
CA LEU A 115 -18.84 9.11 -19.58
C LEU A 115 -18.56 10.29 -20.51
N GLU A 116 -18.00 11.36 -19.96
CA GLU A 116 -17.63 12.55 -20.73
C GLU A 116 -16.20 12.45 -21.29
N THR A 117 -15.38 11.55 -20.74
CA THR A 117 -13.99 11.29 -21.14
C THR A 117 -13.87 10.92 -22.62
N PRO A 118 -14.71 10.05 -23.21
CA PRO A 118 -14.68 9.78 -24.65
C PRO A 118 -15.01 11.01 -25.53
N LEU A 119 -15.86 11.91 -25.04
CA LEU A 119 -16.34 13.08 -25.79
C LEU A 119 -15.31 14.23 -25.82
N TYR A 120 -14.74 14.53 -24.66
CA TYR A 120 -13.91 15.71 -24.46
C TYR A 120 -12.44 15.36 -24.17
N GLY A 121 -12.10 14.08 -24.05
CA GLY A 121 -10.79 13.61 -23.61
C GLY A 121 -10.42 14.17 -22.24
N TRP A 122 -9.16 14.55 -22.09
CA TRP A 122 -8.61 15.15 -20.87
C TRP A 122 -8.67 16.70 -20.85
N ASN A 123 -9.41 17.31 -21.79
CA ASN A 123 -9.52 18.78 -21.90
C ASN A 123 -10.64 19.34 -21.00
N VAL A 124 -10.53 20.61 -20.62
CA VAL A 124 -11.62 21.33 -19.94
C VAL A 124 -12.84 21.48 -20.84
N ARG A 125 -14.04 21.58 -20.23
CA ARG A 125 -15.28 21.83 -20.99
C ARG A 125 -15.19 23.20 -21.68
N PRO A 126 -15.71 23.34 -22.92
CA PRO A 126 -15.69 24.61 -23.63
C PRO A 126 -16.44 25.76 -22.94
N THR A 127 -17.37 25.45 -22.03
CA THR A 127 -18.27 26.42 -21.38
C THR A 127 -17.87 26.75 -19.94
N PHE A 128 -16.61 26.51 -19.56
CA PHE A 128 -16.10 26.74 -18.21
C PHE A 128 -15.41 28.11 -18.08
#